data_AF-A0A060BZJ8-F1
#
_entry.id   AF-A0A060BZJ8-F1
#
_cell.length_a   1.000
_cell.length_b   1.000
_cell.length_c   1.000
_cell.angle_alpha   90.00
_cell.angle_beta   90.00
_cell.angle_gamma   90.00
#
_symmetry.space_group_name_H-M   'P 1'
#
loop_
_entity.id
_entity.type
_entity.pdbx_description
1 polymer ?
#
loop_
_entity_poly.entity_id
_entity_poly.type
_entity_poly.pdbx_seq_one_letter_code
_entity_poly.pdbx_strand_id
1 'polypeptide(L)'
;QGKTMFGYVLGLYDLLDRFTKHYPDVFLQTCASGGGRFDMGMLYYSSQIQGSDTSDAVDRSFNLYSTSFGYPLAVLGSHVFSNDSTSVATRMAIAFFGTYGFEFNPDRLSEEDRDEIKKAETVYSAYHLDCIQNGDLY
;
A
#
# COMPACT_ATOMS: atom_id res chain seq x y z
N GLN A 1 -9.29 22.86 -26.99
CA GLN A 1 -8.31 21.79 -26.75
C GLN A 1 -7.55 21.98 -25.43
N GLY A 2 -7.17 23.20 -25.00
CA GLY A 2 -6.41 23.41 -23.75
C GLY A 2 -7.08 23.04 -22.41
N LYS A 3 -8.37 22.65 -22.38
CA LYS A 3 -9.08 22.27 -21.15
C LYS A 3 -9.21 20.75 -20.97
N THR A 4 -8.75 19.94 -21.93
CA THR A 4 -9.02 18.49 -21.95
C THR A 4 -8.47 17.79 -20.71
N MET A 5 -7.21 18.04 -20.33
CA MET A 5 -6.60 17.40 -19.15
C MET A 5 -7.28 17.81 -17.84
N PHE A 6 -7.63 19.10 -17.72
CA PHE A 6 -8.35 19.60 -16.56
C PHE A 6 -9.76 19.00 -16.48
N GLY A 7 -10.48 18.98 -17.60
CA GLY A 7 -11.82 18.36 -17.68
C GLY A 7 -11.79 16.85 -17.39
N TYR A 8 -10.74 16.15 -17.79
CA TYR A 8 -10.52 14.74 -17.45
C TYR A 8 -10.39 14.55 -15.94
N VAL A 9 -9.56 15.36 -15.27
CA VAL A 9 -9.39 15.27 -13.80
C VAL A 9 -10.69 15.59 -13.07
N LEU A 10 -11.46 16.58 -13.55
CA LEU A 10 -12.80 16.86 -12.99
C LEU A 10 -13.76 15.68 -13.14
N GLY A 11 -13.78 15.05 -14.32
CA GLY A 11 -14.61 13.86 -14.55
C GLY A 11 -14.20 12.67 -13.69
N LEU A 12 -12.89 12.49 -13.46
CA LEU A 12 -12.37 11.49 -12.54
C LEU A 12 -12.86 11.74 -11.11
N TYR A 13 -12.75 12.98 -10.61
CA TYR A 13 -13.21 13.33 -9.26
C TYR A 13 -14.72 13.21 -9.10
N ASP A 14 -15.51 13.58 -10.12
CA ASP A 14 -16.97 13.35 -10.11
C ASP A 14 -17.32 11.86 -10.02
N LEU A 15 -16.60 11.00 -10.75
CA LEU A 15 -16.80 9.56 -10.68
C LEU A 15 -16.45 9.00 -9.30
N LEU A 16 -15.30 9.39 -8.75
CA LEU A 16 -14.86 8.93 -7.43
C LEU A 16 -15.81 9.39 -6.33
N ASP A 17 -16.27 10.64 -6.37
CA ASP A 17 -17.26 11.19 -5.42
C ASP A 17 -18.58 10.42 -5.46
N ARG A 18 -19.10 10.12 -6.66
CA ARG A 18 -20.30 9.30 -6.81
C ARG A 18 -20.10 7.87 -6.32
N PHE A 19 -18.93 7.28 -6.58
CA PHE A 19 -18.59 5.93 -6.14
C PHE A 19 -18.55 5.82 -4.61
N THR A 20 -17.80 6.69 -3.94
CA THR A 20 -17.62 6.65 -2.48
C THR A 20 -18.91 6.96 -1.73
N LYS A 21 -19.77 7.84 -2.28
CA LYS A 21 -21.11 8.11 -1.73
C LYS A 21 -22.07 6.94 -1.91
N HIS A 22 -21.99 6.23 -3.04
CA HIS A 22 -22.88 5.11 -3.31
C HIS A 22 -22.48 3.83 -2.57
N TYR A 23 -21.17 3.64 -2.35
CA TYR A 23 -20.60 2.48 -1.66
C TYR A 23 -19.74 2.91 -0.45
N PRO A 24 -20.36 3.50 0.59
CA PRO A 24 -19.62 4.06 1.73
C PRO A 24 -18.85 3.01 2.54
N ASP A 25 -19.29 1.75 2.50
CA ASP A 25 -18.67 0.65 3.24
C ASP A 25 -17.56 -0.06 2.45
N VAL A 26 -17.31 0.35 1.19
CA VAL A 26 -16.24 -0.22 0.37
C VAL A 26 -14.92 0.47 0.70
N PHE A 27 -13.95 -0.33 1.13
CA PHE A 27 -12.58 0.13 1.29
C PHE A 27 -11.94 0.34 -0.08
N LEU A 28 -11.71 1.61 -0.46
CA LEU A 28 -11.13 1.95 -1.76
C LEU A 28 -9.62 2.16 -1.64
N GLN A 29 -8.84 1.29 -2.29
CA GLN A 29 -7.43 1.53 -2.61
C GLN A 29 -7.30 2.00 -4.06
N THR A 30 -6.65 3.14 -4.28
CA THR A 30 -6.33 3.60 -5.64
C THR A 30 -4.91 3.18 -6.05
N CYS A 31 -4.68 3.04 -7.35
CA CYS A 31 -3.39 2.65 -7.90
C CYS A 31 -3.23 3.26 -9.29
N ALA A 32 -2.01 3.69 -9.61
CA ALA A 32 -1.61 4.13 -10.95
C ALA A 32 -0.21 3.59 -11.25
N SER A 33 -0.13 2.28 -11.46
CA SER A 33 1.13 1.51 -11.49
C SER A 33 1.96 1.75 -10.23
N GLY A 34 1.34 1.42 -9.08
CA GLY A 34 1.79 1.83 -7.76
C GLY A 34 1.44 3.30 -7.49
N GLY A 35 2.46 4.06 -7.08
CA GLY A 35 2.32 5.43 -6.58
C GLY A 35 2.23 6.54 -7.64
N GLY A 36 1.96 6.24 -8.92
CA GLY A 36 1.93 7.24 -9.99
C GLY A 36 0.88 8.37 -9.83
N ARG A 37 -0.05 8.20 -8.88
CA ARG A 37 -1.08 9.16 -8.46
C ARG A 37 -1.19 9.19 -6.92
N PHE A 38 -0.06 9.12 -6.23
CA PHE A 38 -0.01 9.23 -4.77
C PHE A 38 -0.06 10.70 -4.35
N ASP A 39 -1.27 11.25 -4.28
CA ASP A 39 -1.52 12.64 -3.95
C ASP A 39 -2.75 12.84 -3.04
N MET A 40 -2.78 13.96 -2.31
CA MET A 40 -3.89 14.28 -1.39
C MET A 40 -5.26 14.40 -2.10
N GLY A 41 -5.28 14.71 -3.39
CA GLY A 41 -6.52 14.79 -4.17
C GLY A 41 -7.15 13.41 -4.35
N MET A 42 -6.33 12.37 -4.55
CA MET A 42 -6.79 10.99 -4.57
C MET A 42 -7.18 10.48 -3.18
N LEU A 43 -6.37 10.77 -2.15
CA LEU A 43 -6.64 10.39 -0.75
C LEU A 43 -7.93 10.99 -0.17
N TYR A 44 -8.46 12.07 -0.75
CA TYR A 44 -9.78 12.54 -0.38
C TYR A 44 -10.88 11.49 -0.67
N TYR A 45 -10.67 10.65 -1.68
CA TYR A 45 -11.64 9.64 -2.11
C TYR A 45 -11.24 8.21 -1.71
N SER A 46 -9.97 7.94 -1.43
CA SER A 46 -9.46 6.61 -1.11
C SER A 46 -8.93 6.53 0.31
N SER A 47 -9.09 5.36 0.92
CA SER A 47 -8.55 5.10 2.25
C SER A 47 -7.04 4.87 2.23
N GLN A 48 -6.51 4.35 1.11
CA GLN A 48 -5.07 4.16 0.90
C GLN A 48 -4.71 4.15 -0.59
N ILE A 49 -3.40 4.19 -0.89
CA ILE A 49 -2.84 4.14 -2.24
C ILE A 49 -1.71 3.11 -2.27
N GLN A 50 -1.64 2.29 -3.33
CA GLN A 50 -0.50 1.38 -3.52
C GLN A 50 0.80 2.19 -3.63
N GLY A 51 1.78 1.95 -2.75
CA GLY A 51 3.01 2.75 -2.71
C GLY A 51 3.90 2.56 -3.94
N SER A 52 4.11 1.31 -4.37
CA SER A 52 4.94 0.99 -5.54
C SER A 52 4.68 -0.42 -6.06
N ASP A 53 4.87 -0.59 -7.36
CA ASP A 53 4.86 -1.88 -8.06
C ASP A 53 6.21 -2.61 -7.96
N THR A 54 7.26 -1.99 -7.41
CA THR A 54 8.55 -2.66 -7.27
C THR A 54 8.47 -3.82 -6.28
N SER A 55 8.92 -5.00 -6.72
CA SER A 55 9.06 -6.20 -5.90
C SER A 55 10.44 -6.32 -5.27
N ASP A 56 11.40 -5.47 -5.64
CA ASP A 56 12.72 -5.43 -5.01
C ASP A 56 12.64 -4.80 -3.63
N ALA A 57 13.18 -5.50 -2.64
CA ALA A 57 13.11 -5.11 -1.23
C ALA A 57 13.87 -3.79 -0.95
N VAL A 58 15.03 -3.61 -1.58
CA VAL A 58 15.89 -2.43 -1.35
C VAL A 58 15.23 -1.19 -1.96
N ASP A 59 14.82 -1.27 -3.23
CA ASP A 59 14.10 -0.18 -3.89
C ASP A 59 12.79 0.15 -3.16
N ARG A 60 12.08 -0.88 -2.68
CA ARG A 60 10.85 -0.69 -1.93
C ARG A 60 11.09 0.07 -0.63
N SER A 61 12.14 -0.26 0.13
CA SER A 61 12.45 0.44 1.38
C SER A 61 12.63 1.95 1.16
N PHE A 62 13.35 2.34 0.10
CA PHE A 62 13.56 3.75 -0.23
C PHE A 62 12.27 4.45 -0.69
N ASN A 63 11.47 3.78 -1.53
CA ASN A 63 10.20 4.34 -2.02
C ASN A 63 9.19 4.58 -0.88
N LEU A 64 9.03 3.61 0.02
CA LEU A 64 8.11 3.72 1.15
C LEU A 64 8.56 4.82 2.11
N TYR A 65 9.85 4.85 2.47
CA TYR A 65 10.44 5.91 3.28
C TYR A 65 10.27 7.29 2.66
N SER A 66 10.54 7.44 1.36
CA SER A 66 10.40 8.72 0.67
C SER A 66 8.94 9.20 0.64
N THR A 67 7.99 8.26 0.50
CA THR A 67 6.56 8.58 0.50
C THR A 67 6.08 9.01 1.88
N SER A 68 6.63 8.45 2.96
CA SER A 68 6.22 8.78 4.33
C SER A 68 6.57 10.21 4.78
N PHE A 69 7.37 10.96 4.02
CA PHE A 69 7.60 12.39 4.27
C PHE A 69 6.34 13.24 4.09
N GLY A 70 5.47 12.84 3.17
CA GLY A 70 4.26 13.60 2.82
C GLY A 70 2.96 12.98 3.33
N TYR A 71 2.99 11.69 3.72
CA TYR A 71 1.79 10.90 3.95
C TYR A 71 1.95 9.95 5.14
N PRO A 72 0.90 9.73 5.95
CA PRO A 72 0.95 8.78 7.05
C PRO A 72 1.05 7.33 6.55
N LEU A 73 1.61 6.43 7.35
CA LEU A 73 1.72 5.02 6.97
C LEU A 73 0.37 4.33 6.77
N ALA A 74 -0.67 4.81 7.46
CA ALA A 74 -2.04 4.29 7.34
C ALA A 74 -2.63 4.39 5.92
N VAL A 75 -2.05 5.20 5.03
CA VAL A 75 -2.53 5.33 3.64
C VAL A 75 -1.57 4.71 2.62
N LEU A 76 -0.49 4.09 3.08
CA LEU A 76 0.61 3.61 2.26
C LEU A 76 0.52 2.09 2.02
N GLY A 77 -0.07 1.69 0.89
CA GLY A 77 -0.15 0.30 0.42
C GLY A 77 1.22 -0.36 0.32
N SER A 78 1.47 -1.39 1.14
CA SER A 78 2.76 -2.05 1.23
C SER A 78 2.64 -3.58 1.25
N HIS A 79 2.83 -4.22 0.10
CA HIS A 79 2.67 -5.67 -0.04
C HIS A 79 4.00 -6.41 -0.12
N VAL A 80 3.98 -7.67 0.32
CA VAL A 80 5.03 -8.66 0.13
C VAL A 80 4.87 -9.28 -1.25
N PHE A 81 5.78 -8.97 -2.17
CA PHE A 81 5.80 -9.55 -3.51
C PHE A 81 6.63 -10.84 -3.58
N SER A 82 6.42 -11.63 -4.63
CA SER A 82 7.35 -12.71 -5.00
C SER A 82 8.67 -12.12 -5.49
N ASN A 83 9.79 -12.48 -4.86
CA ASN A 83 11.13 -12.07 -5.26
C ASN A 83 12.16 -13.06 -4.70
N ASP A 84 13.09 -13.52 -5.53
CA ASP A 84 14.07 -14.55 -5.16
C ASP A 84 15.39 -13.98 -4.60
N SER A 85 15.57 -12.65 -4.65
CA SER A 85 16.79 -11.95 -4.22
C SER A 85 16.87 -11.73 -2.71
N THR A 86 15.78 -11.93 -1.97
CA THR A 86 15.71 -11.74 -0.51
C THR A 86 14.88 -12.84 0.15
N SER A 87 14.95 -12.97 1.48
CA SER A 87 14.07 -13.88 2.23
C SER A 87 12.67 -13.30 2.38
N VAL A 88 11.67 -14.16 2.62
CA VAL A 88 10.30 -13.70 2.91
C VAL A 88 10.26 -12.80 4.16
N ALA A 89 11.02 -13.15 5.19
CA ALA A 89 11.12 -12.37 6.42
C ALA A 89 11.57 -10.93 6.17
N THR A 90 12.59 -10.72 5.32
CA THR A 90 13.04 -9.38 4.94
C THR A 90 11.95 -8.60 4.21
N ARG A 91 11.26 -9.24 3.25
CA ARG A 91 10.17 -8.58 2.52
C ARG A 91 9.00 -8.21 3.41
N MET A 92 8.66 -9.07 4.38
CA MET A 92 7.61 -8.81 5.38
C MET A 92 7.98 -7.63 6.27
N ALA A 93 9.22 -7.58 6.78
CA ALA A 93 9.68 -6.48 7.62
C ALA A 93 9.57 -5.12 6.90
N ILE A 94 9.86 -5.08 5.60
CA ILE A 94 9.64 -3.87 4.78
C ILE A 94 8.15 -3.60 4.55
N ALA A 95 7.36 -4.64 4.30
CA ALA A 95 5.92 -4.50 4.06
C ALA A 95 5.14 -4.01 5.30
N PHE A 96 5.65 -4.24 6.50
CA PHE A 96 5.08 -3.66 7.74
C PHE A 96 5.14 -2.13 7.77
N PHE A 97 6.03 -1.51 6.99
CA PHE A 97 6.05 -0.06 6.81
C PHE A 97 4.91 0.35 5.86
N GLY A 98 3.71 0.44 6.41
CA GLY A 98 2.49 0.78 5.67
C GLY A 98 1.31 -0.15 5.97
N THR A 99 0.33 -0.15 5.08
CA THR A 99 -0.81 -1.05 5.11
C THR A 99 -0.42 -2.36 4.43
N TYR A 100 -0.12 -3.33 5.26
CA TYR A 100 0.47 -4.62 4.93
C TYR A 100 -0.46 -5.53 4.10
N GLY A 101 0.12 -6.32 3.20
CA GLY A 101 -0.58 -7.33 2.42
C GLY A 101 0.36 -8.28 1.67
N PHE A 102 -0.20 -9.21 0.90
CA PHE A 102 0.56 -10.19 0.12
C PHE A 102 0.19 -10.14 -1.36
N GLU A 103 1.20 -10.29 -2.22
CA GLU A 103 1.04 -10.28 -3.68
C GLU A 103 1.96 -11.32 -4.33
N PHE A 104 1.66 -12.59 -4.08
CA PHE A 104 2.32 -13.75 -4.69
C PHE A 104 1.40 -14.97 -4.71
N ASN A 105 1.82 -16.03 -5.41
CA ASN A 105 1.08 -17.30 -5.42
C ASN A 105 1.38 -18.13 -4.15
N PRO A 106 0.40 -18.35 -3.25
CA PRO A 106 0.62 -19.07 -2.00
C PRO A 106 0.94 -20.56 -2.20
N ASP A 107 0.62 -21.16 -3.35
CA ASP A 107 0.94 -22.57 -3.65
C ASP A 107 2.45 -22.79 -3.83
N ARG A 108 3.21 -21.72 -4.05
CA ARG A 108 4.66 -21.78 -4.25
C ARG A 108 5.47 -21.58 -2.97
N LEU A 109 4.81 -21.31 -1.84
CA LEU A 109 5.49 -21.15 -0.55
C LEU A 109 6.02 -22.49 -0.05
N SER A 110 7.29 -22.50 0.35
CA SER A 110 7.87 -23.59 1.13
C SER A 110 7.23 -23.66 2.53
N GLU A 111 7.35 -24.78 3.22
CA GLU A 111 6.84 -24.89 4.60
C GLU A 111 7.57 -23.91 5.53
N GLU A 112 8.86 -23.69 5.30
CA GLU A 112 9.65 -22.70 6.04
C GLU A 112 9.11 -21.28 5.85
N ASP A 113 8.81 -20.88 4.61
CA ASP A 113 8.22 -19.56 4.35
C ASP A 113 6.83 -19.41 4.99
N ARG A 114 6.02 -20.48 5.00
CA ARG A 114 4.71 -20.48 5.66
C ARG A 114 4.85 -20.26 7.16
N ASP A 115 5.85 -20.88 7.79
CA ASP A 115 6.09 -20.72 9.22
C ASP A 115 6.64 -19.34 9.58
N GLU A 116 7.53 -18.78 8.74
CA GLU A 116 7.98 -17.39 8.88
C GLU A 116 6.81 -16.41 8.74
N ILE A 117 5.92 -16.63 7.77
CA ILE A 117 4.72 -15.82 7.59
C ILE A 117 3.84 -15.86 8.85
N LYS A 118 3.53 -17.04 9.39
CA LYS A 118 2.70 -17.16 10.61
C LYS A 118 3.29 -16.40 11.80
N LYS A 119 4.62 -16.44 11.98
CA LYS A 119 5.31 -15.70 13.06
C LYS A 119 5.14 -14.19 12.86
N ALA A 120 5.39 -13.72 11.65
CA ALA A 120 5.27 -12.30 11.32
C ALA A 120 3.81 -11.80 11.39
N GLU A 121 2.81 -12.58 10.99
CA GLU A 121 1.39 -12.25 11.20
C GLU A 121 1.03 -12.03 12.66
N THR A 122 1.61 -12.84 13.56
CA THR A 122 1.40 -12.70 15.01
C THR A 122 1.92 -11.35 15.50
N VAL A 123 3.09 -10.93 15.00
CA VAL A 123 3.67 -9.63 15.32
C VAL A 123 2.84 -8.50 14.71
N TYR A 124 2.51 -8.55 13.42
CA TYR A 124 1.74 -7.51 12.75
C TYR A 124 0.38 -7.31 13.43
N SER A 125 -0.35 -8.38 13.69
CA SER A 125 -1.65 -8.33 14.36
C SER A 125 -1.58 -7.65 15.73
N ALA A 126 -0.49 -7.83 16.48
CA ALA A 126 -0.31 -7.22 17.78
C ALA A 126 -0.02 -5.71 17.75
N TYR A 127 0.57 -5.19 16.66
CA TYR A 127 1.08 -3.81 16.62
C TYR A 127 0.51 -2.93 15.50
N HIS A 128 -0.18 -3.48 14.50
CA HIS A 128 -0.56 -2.74 13.30
C HIS A 128 -1.45 -1.51 13.57
N LEU A 129 -2.43 -1.60 14.46
CA LEU A 129 -3.32 -0.48 14.75
C LEU A 129 -2.60 0.59 15.59
N ASP A 130 -2.05 0.21 16.73
CA ASP A 130 -1.57 1.16 17.74
C ASP A 130 -0.17 1.73 17.42
N CYS A 131 0.66 0.99 16.68
CA CYS A 131 2.03 1.39 16.37
C CYS A 131 2.20 1.83 14.91
N ILE A 132 1.67 1.05 13.96
CA ILE A 132 1.95 1.28 12.53
C ILE A 132 0.97 2.29 11.92
N GLN A 133 -0.34 2.08 12.09
CA GLN A 133 -1.36 2.92 11.47
C GLN A 133 -1.60 4.22 12.25
N ASN A 134 -1.74 4.14 13.58
CA ASN A 134 -2.07 5.28 14.43
C ASN A 134 -0.90 5.81 15.26
N GLY A 135 0.29 5.23 15.13
CA GLY A 135 1.47 5.65 15.89
C GLY A 135 2.20 6.84 15.27
N ASP A 136 3.12 7.41 16.04
CA ASP A 136 4.03 8.45 15.57
C ASP A 136 5.20 7.83 14.79
N LEU A 137 5.44 8.32 13.57
CA LEU A 137 6.56 7.92 12.73
C LEU A 137 7.78 8.81 13.01
N TYR A 138 8.96 8.19 13.21
CA TYR A 138 10.24 8.83 13.49
C TYR A 138 11.27 8.59 12.39
#